data_AF-A0A2A3H472-F1
#
_entry.id   AF-A0A2A3H472-F1
#
_cell.length_a   1.000
_cell.length_b   1.000
_cell.length_c   1.000
_cell.angle_alpha   90.00
_cell.angle_beta   90.00
_cell.angle_gamma   90.00
#
_symmetry.space_group_name_H-M   'P 1'
#
loop_
_entity.id
_entity.type
_entity.pdbx_description
1 polymer ?
#
loop_
_entity_poly.entity_id
_entity_poly.type
_entity_poly.pdbx_seq_one_letter_code
_entity_poly.pdbx_strand_id
1 'polypeptide(L)'
;MAAEPEVLDELHRLRARVPQLTGALAASADGLVLAHDTPGVEPDGLAALTAAALGVAARMTDATEQGDFRELLVRGVHGYVATYAAGTSAVLTLLAQDRVNVGRLHLEGRRSGTRIGELVDAATARGEPLGPARASGKAPSGATTTRTRTARGPGNARTTTAPNTPTTSES
;
A
#
# COMPACT_ATOMS: atom_id res chain seq x y z
N MET A 1 11.63 -14.77 -14.62
CA MET A 1 11.23 -13.35 -14.59
C MET A 1 10.86 -12.85 -15.98
N ALA A 2 9.96 -13.51 -16.72
CA ALA A 2 9.60 -13.07 -18.08
C ALA A 2 8.47 -12.03 -18.12
N ALA A 3 7.54 -12.03 -17.14
CA ALA A 3 6.43 -11.08 -17.14
C ALA A 3 6.76 -9.70 -16.55
N GLU A 4 7.73 -9.57 -15.65
CA GLU A 4 8.14 -8.29 -15.08
C GLU A 4 8.38 -7.19 -16.15
N PRO A 5 9.18 -7.42 -17.22
CA PRO A 5 9.38 -6.40 -18.24
C PRO A 5 8.10 -6.07 -19.01
N GLU A 6 7.26 -7.07 -19.33
CA GLU A 6 6.01 -6.86 -20.08
C GLU A 6 4.98 -6.07 -19.25
N VAL A 7 4.92 -6.34 -17.94
CA VAL A 7 4.07 -5.61 -17.00
C VAL A 7 4.59 -4.19 -16.83
N LEU A 8 5.90 -3.99 -16.65
CA LEU A 8 6.50 -2.65 -16.54
C LEU A 8 6.25 -1.81 -17.80
N ASP A 9 6.36 -2.41 -18.98
CA ASP A 9 6.03 -1.76 -20.25
C ASP A 9 4.54 -1.37 -20.35
N GLU A 10 3.63 -2.18 -19.80
CA GLU A 10 2.23 -1.79 -19.70
C GLU A 10 2.02 -0.62 -18.74
N LEU A 11 2.71 -0.58 -17.60
CA LEU A 11 2.65 0.55 -16.66
C LEU A 11 3.13 1.85 -17.33
N HIS A 12 4.24 1.82 -18.05
CA HIS A 12 4.74 2.99 -18.79
C HIS A 12 3.75 3.45 -19.86
N ARG A 13 3.17 2.52 -20.63
CA ARG A 13 2.14 2.84 -21.63
C ARG A 13 0.89 3.43 -20.99
N LEU A 14 0.47 2.94 -19.83
CA LEU A 14 -0.65 3.50 -19.07
C LEU A 14 -0.37 4.95 -18.64
N ARG A 15 0.80 5.24 -18.09
CA ARG A 15 1.18 6.62 -17.71
C ARG A 15 1.27 7.57 -18.91
N ALA A 16 1.69 7.07 -20.08
CA ALA A 16 1.62 7.86 -21.31
C ALA A 16 0.16 8.15 -21.74
N ARG A 17 -0.77 7.22 -21.52
CA ARG A 17 -2.20 7.41 -21.80
C ARG A 17 -2.91 8.26 -20.75
N VAL A 18 -2.38 8.39 -19.53
CA VAL A 18 -2.96 9.23 -18.46
C VAL A 18 -1.85 10.08 -17.82
N PRO A 19 -1.52 11.25 -18.39
CA PRO A 19 -0.39 12.07 -17.95
C PRO A 19 -0.48 12.59 -16.50
N GLN A 20 -1.67 12.57 -15.89
CA GLN A 20 -1.88 12.95 -14.49
C GLN A 20 -1.52 11.84 -13.50
N LEU A 21 -1.12 10.65 -13.97
CA LEU A 21 -0.61 9.59 -13.11
C LEU A 21 0.78 9.93 -12.58
N THR A 22 0.90 9.97 -11.26
CA THR A 22 2.16 10.18 -10.55
C THR A 22 2.86 8.86 -10.21
N GLY A 23 2.13 7.74 -10.23
CA GLY A 23 2.73 6.41 -10.08
C GLY A 23 1.77 5.29 -10.48
N ALA A 24 2.34 4.13 -10.79
CA ALA A 24 1.63 2.90 -11.11
C ALA A 24 2.37 1.70 -10.52
N LEU A 25 1.64 0.76 -9.92
CA LEU A 25 2.17 -0.43 -9.26
C LEU A 25 1.34 -1.64 -9.69
N ALA A 26 2.00 -2.70 -10.13
CA ALA A 26 1.43 -4.03 -10.22
C ALA A 26 1.96 -4.87 -9.05
N ALA A 27 1.07 -5.47 -8.28
CA ALA A 27 1.41 -6.31 -7.14
C ALA A 27 0.57 -7.59 -7.15
N SER A 28 1.03 -8.63 -6.46
CA SER A 28 0.19 -9.79 -6.17
C SER A 28 -0.91 -9.41 -5.17
N ALA A 29 -1.97 -10.22 -5.11
CA ALA A 29 -3.03 -10.06 -4.10
C ALA A 29 -2.50 -10.15 -2.65
N ASP A 30 -1.36 -10.81 -2.45
CA ASP A 30 -0.68 -10.94 -1.14
C ASP A 30 0.25 -9.75 -0.81
N GLY A 31 0.37 -8.77 -1.71
CA GLY A 31 1.17 -7.56 -1.48
C GLY A 31 2.65 -7.68 -1.87
N LEU A 32 2.99 -8.58 -2.80
CA LEU A 32 4.34 -8.65 -3.37
C LEU A 32 4.43 -7.83 -4.66
N VAL A 33 5.47 -7.02 -4.80
CA VAL A 33 5.68 -6.18 -5.99
C VAL A 33 6.02 -7.05 -7.21
N LEU A 34 5.24 -6.90 -8.28
CA LEU A 34 5.48 -7.54 -9.58
C LEU A 34 6.24 -6.61 -10.52
N ALA A 35 5.82 -5.34 -10.59
CA ALA A 35 6.49 -4.27 -11.33
C ALA A 35 5.98 -2.92 -10.82
N HIS A 36 6.80 -1.87 -10.92
CA HIS A 36 6.39 -0.55 -10.45
C HIS A 36 7.05 0.59 -11.22
N ASP A 37 6.33 1.70 -11.31
CA ASP A 37 6.81 3.02 -11.71
C ASP A 37 6.18 4.03 -10.73
N THR A 38 6.78 4.13 -9.54
CA THR A 38 6.24 4.86 -8.38
C THR A 38 7.27 5.85 -7.82
N PRO A 39 7.60 6.92 -8.55
CA PRO A 39 8.61 7.88 -8.12
C PRO A 39 8.24 8.52 -6.77
N GLY A 40 9.16 8.46 -5.80
CA GLY A 40 8.98 9.04 -4.48
C GLY A 40 8.07 8.25 -3.53
N VAL A 41 7.66 7.03 -3.90
CA VAL A 41 6.85 6.13 -3.06
C VAL A 41 7.54 4.78 -2.94
N GLU A 42 7.64 4.26 -1.72
CA GLU A 42 8.21 2.95 -1.45
C GLU A 42 7.28 1.84 -1.99
N PRO A 43 7.70 1.05 -3.00
CA PRO A 43 6.83 0.10 -3.70
C PRO A 43 6.30 -1.01 -2.79
N ASP A 44 7.17 -1.59 -1.95
CA ASP A 44 6.81 -2.69 -1.04
C ASP A 44 5.75 -2.23 -0.02
N GLY A 45 5.91 -1.02 0.52
CA GLY A 45 4.93 -0.42 1.43
C GLY A 45 3.59 -0.18 0.75
N LEU A 46 3.59 0.33 -0.49
CA LEU A 46 2.38 0.54 -1.26
C LEU A 46 1.68 -0.78 -1.63
N ALA A 47 2.44 -1.83 -1.95
CA ALA A 47 1.91 -3.16 -2.24
C ALA A 47 1.23 -3.78 -1.01
N ALA A 48 1.87 -3.71 0.15
CA ALA A 48 1.30 -4.20 1.40
C ALA A 48 0.01 -3.45 1.79
N LEU A 49 -0.01 -2.11 1.67
CA LEU A 49 -1.21 -1.31 1.92
C LEU A 49 -2.33 -1.63 0.92
N THR A 50 -1.98 -1.85 -0.36
CA THR A 50 -2.93 -2.27 -1.39
C THR A 50 -3.56 -3.62 -1.03
N ALA A 51 -2.76 -4.61 -0.64
CA ALA A 51 -3.25 -5.94 -0.25
C ALA A 51 -4.18 -5.87 0.96
N ALA A 52 -3.83 -5.06 1.97
CA ALA A 52 -4.70 -4.83 3.13
C ALA A 52 -6.03 -4.18 2.72
N ALA A 53 -5.99 -3.14 1.88
CA ALA A 53 -7.18 -2.46 1.38
C ALA A 53 -8.06 -3.38 0.52
N LEU A 54 -7.44 -4.22 -0.31
CA LEU A 54 -8.12 -5.24 -1.12
C LEU A 54 -8.88 -6.23 -0.24
N GLY A 55 -8.23 -6.74 0.83
CA GLY A 55 -8.87 -7.66 1.77
C GLY A 55 -10.11 -7.05 2.44
N VAL A 56 -10.03 -5.77 2.83
CA VAL A 56 -11.19 -5.04 3.38
C VAL A 56 -12.27 -4.84 2.31
N ALA A 57 -11.89 -4.42 1.11
CA ALA A 57 -12.82 -4.16 0.02
C ALA A 57 -13.56 -5.42 -0.42
N ALA A 58 -12.85 -6.54 -0.60
CA ALA A 58 -13.45 -7.84 -0.94
C ALA A 58 -14.43 -8.33 0.14
N ARG A 59 -14.07 -8.16 1.42
CA ARG A 59 -14.97 -8.53 2.51
C ARG A 59 -16.22 -7.63 2.57
N MET A 60 -16.06 -6.36 2.22
CA MET A 60 -17.17 -5.42 2.15
C MET A 60 -18.10 -5.75 0.98
N THR A 61 -17.59 -6.09 -0.20
CA THR A 61 -18.43 -6.46 -1.35
C THR A 61 -19.18 -7.76 -1.11
N ASP A 62 -18.53 -8.74 -0.45
CA ASP A 62 -19.17 -9.98 -0.01
C ASP A 62 -20.28 -9.72 1.01
N ALA A 63 -19.98 -8.97 2.09
CA ALA A 63 -20.95 -8.65 3.14
C ALA A 63 -22.14 -7.80 2.68
N THR A 64 -22.03 -7.13 1.53
CA THR A 64 -23.09 -6.32 0.92
C THR A 64 -23.72 -6.96 -0.31
N GLU A 65 -23.39 -8.22 -0.59
CA GLU A 65 -23.89 -9.00 -1.73
C GLU A 65 -23.66 -8.31 -3.09
N GLN A 66 -22.60 -7.50 -3.21
CA GLN A 66 -22.20 -6.84 -4.45
C GLN A 66 -21.26 -7.70 -5.32
N GLY A 67 -20.98 -8.92 -4.89
CA GLY A 67 -20.14 -9.88 -5.59
C GLY A 67 -18.65 -9.60 -5.46
N ASP A 68 -17.88 -9.97 -6.50
CA ASP A 68 -16.43 -9.88 -6.49
C ASP A 68 -15.92 -8.43 -6.51
N PHE A 69 -14.80 -8.20 -5.83
CA PHE A 69 -14.05 -6.95 -5.95
C PHE A 69 -13.70 -6.64 -7.40
N ARG A 70 -14.00 -5.42 -7.85
CA ARG A 70 -13.63 -4.93 -9.19
C ARG A 70 -12.61 -3.81 -9.12
N GLU A 71 -12.91 -2.80 -8.31
CA GLU A 71 -12.06 -1.61 -8.15
C GLU A 71 -12.34 -0.90 -6.83
N LEU A 72 -11.34 -0.16 -6.35
CA LEU A 72 -11.39 0.74 -5.20
C LEU A 72 -10.86 2.11 -5.64
N LEU A 73 -11.56 3.19 -5.27
CA LEU A 73 -11.09 4.55 -5.46
C LEU A 73 -11.07 5.28 -4.12
N VAL A 74 -9.89 5.77 -3.73
CA VAL A 74 -9.69 6.62 -2.55
C VAL A 74 -9.34 8.01 -3.03
N ARG A 75 -10.11 9.02 -2.59
CA ARG A 75 -9.79 10.43 -2.81
C ARG A 75 -9.17 11.02 -1.55
N GLY A 76 -7.95 11.53 -1.68
CA GLY A 76 -7.30 12.38 -0.69
C GLY A 76 -7.27 13.84 -1.12
N VAL A 77 -6.79 14.71 -0.24
CA VAL A 77 -6.67 16.16 -0.50
C VAL A 77 -5.74 16.47 -1.68
N HIS A 78 -4.79 15.57 -1.98
CA HIS A 78 -3.77 15.78 -3.03
C HIS A 78 -4.01 14.96 -4.29
N GLY A 79 -5.05 14.12 -4.33
CA GLY A 79 -5.34 13.28 -5.48
C GLY A 79 -6.00 11.98 -5.15
N TYR A 80 -5.75 10.97 -5.99
CA TYR A 80 -6.46 9.71 -5.96
C TYR A 80 -5.49 8.54 -5.87
N VAL A 81 -5.93 7.51 -5.15
CA VAL A 81 -5.39 6.15 -5.23
C VAL A 81 -6.49 5.27 -5.80
N ALA A 82 -6.24 4.64 -6.93
CA ALA A 82 -7.20 3.75 -7.59
C ALA A 82 -6.61 2.36 -7.75
N THR A 83 -7.30 1.34 -7.25
CA THR A 83 -6.87 -0.05 -7.34
C THR A 83 -7.87 -0.83 -8.17
N TYR A 84 -7.38 -1.61 -9.13
CA TYR A 84 -8.18 -2.43 -10.05
C TYR A 84 -7.73 -3.89 -9.94
N ALA A 85 -8.68 -4.82 -9.97
CA ALA A 85 -8.37 -6.24 -10.10
C ALA A 85 -7.63 -6.48 -11.43
N ALA A 86 -6.55 -7.28 -11.40
CA ALA A 86 -5.74 -7.62 -12.56
C ALA A 86 -5.55 -9.15 -12.64
N GLY A 87 -6.52 -9.82 -13.27
CA GLY A 87 -6.54 -11.29 -13.31
C GLY A 87 -6.89 -11.91 -11.96
N THR A 88 -6.43 -13.13 -11.71
CA THR A 88 -6.78 -13.90 -10.49
C THR A 88 -5.86 -13.66 -9.32
N SER A 89 -4.62 -13.25 -9.59
CA SER A 89 -3.52 -13.25 -8.60
C SER A 89 -2.84 -11.88 -8.45
N ALA A 90 -3.24 -10.87 -9.23
CA ALA A 90 -2.62 -9.56 -9.21
C ALA A 90 -3.63 -8.40 -9.12
N VAL A 91 -3.08 -7.24 -8.76
CA VAL A 91 -3.78 -5.96 -8.65
C VAL A 91 -2.95 -4.84 -9.26
N LEU A 92 -3.62 -3.89 -9.88
CA LEU A 92 -3.05 -2.65 -10.40
C LEU A 92 -3.44 -1.48 -9.49
N THR A 93 -2.47 -0.81 -8.88
CA THR A 93 -2.68 0.41 -8.08
C THR A 93 -2.09 1.62 -8.79
N LEU A 94 -2.90 2.68 -8.92
CA LEU A 94 -2.56 3.93 -9.59
C LEU A 94 -2.59 5.09 -8.60
N LEU A 95 -1.58 5.96 -8.68
CA LEU A 95 -1.52 7.22 -7.98
C LEU A 95 -1.75 8.34 -8.99
N ALA A 96 -2.69 9.25 -8.70
CA ALA A 96 -3.06 10.33 -9.60
C ALA A 96 -3.21 11.66 -8.87
N GLN A 97 -2.96 12.76 -9.57
CA GLN A 97 -3.21 14.13 -9.08
C GLN A 97 -4.71 14.40 -8.91
N ASP A 98 -5.09 15.36 -8.07
CA ASP A 98 -6.51 15.74 -7.83
C ASP A 98 -7.25 16.23 -9.10
N ARG A 99 -6.51 16.76 -10.08
CA ARG A 99 -7.06 17.21 -11.37
C ARG A 99 -7.21 16.10 -12.43
N VAL A 100 -7.04 14.83 -12.06
CA VAL A 100 -7.20 13.71 -12.99
C VAL A 100 -8.66 13.61 -13.46
N ASN A 101 -8.86 13.31 -14.74
CA ASN A 101 -10.18 12.92 -15.23
C ASN A 101 -10.48 11.50 -14.72
N VAL A 102 -11.35 11.38 -13.71
CA VAL A 102 -11.69 10.10 -13.06
C VAL A 102 -12.30 9.10 -14.04
N GLY A 103 -13.14 9.56 -14.99
CA GLY A 103 -13.69 8.68 -16.02
C GLY A 103 -12.59 8.06 -16.90
N ARG A 104 -11.61 8.86 -17.32
CA ARG A 104 -10.43 8.37 -18.06
C ARG A 104 -9.55 7.47 -17.20
N LEU A 105 -9.39 7.77 -15.92
CA LEU A 105 -8.63 6.94 -14.96
C LEU A 105 -9.23 5.54 -14.88
N HIS A 106 -10.55 5.40 -14.73
CA HIS A 106 -11.21 4.09 -14.74
C HIS A 106 -11.13 3.39 -16.10
N LEU A 107 -11.34 4.11 -17.20
CA LEU A 107 -11.30 3.53 -18.53
C LEU A 107 -9.92 2.91 -18.84
N GLU A 108 -8.85 3.67 -18.58
CA GLU A 108 -7.49 3.19 -18.83
C GLU A 108 -7.00 2.22 -17.75
N GLY A 109 -7.38 2.44 -16.49
CA GLY A 109 -7.06 1.56 -15.37
C GLY A 109 -7.64 0.15 -15.53
N ARG A 110 -8.92 0.03 -15.91
CA ARG A 110 -9.56 -1.26 -16.19
C ARG A 110 -8.90 -1.96 -17.38
N ARG A 111 -8.64 -1.21 -18.47
CA ARG A 111 -7.99 -1.75 -19.67
C ARG A 111 -6.60 -2.31 -19.35
N SER A 112 -5.78 -1.55 -18.62
CA SER A 112 -4.45 -2.00 -18.21
C SER A 112 -4.51 -3.12 -17.17
N GLY A 113 -5.47 -3.09 -16.23
CA GLY A 113 -5.70 -4.16 -15.26
C GLY A 113 -5.97 -5.49 -15.94
N THR A 114 -6.88 -5.52 -16.92
CA THR A 114 -7.12 -6.72 -17.74
C THR A 114 -5.85 -7.19 -18.44
N ARG A 115 -5.11 -6.27 -19.08
CA ARG A 115 -3.86 -6.63 -19.78
C ARG A 115 -2.80 -7.20 -18.84
N ILE A 116 -2.60 -6.60 -17.68
CA ILE A 116 -1.62 -7.07 -16.68
C ILE A 116 -2.05 -8.45 -16.16
N GLY A 117 -3.35 -8.66 -15.91
CA GLY A 117 -3.89 -9.97 -15.53
C GLY A 117 -3.53 -11.05 -16.55
N GLU A 118 -3.74 -10.79 -17.85
CA GLU A 118 -3.36 -11.73 -18.92
C GLU A 118 -1.86 -12.07 -18.89
N LEU A 119 -0.99 -11.07 -18.69
CA LEU A 119 0.46 -11.28 -18.64
C LEU A 119 0.90 -12.12 -17.43
N VAL A 120 0.31 -11.84 -16.26
CA VAL A 120 0.60 -12.54 -15.01
C VAL A 120 0.06 -13.98 -15.02
N ASP A 121 -1.18 -14.18 -15.47
CA ASP A 121 -1.79 -15.50 -15.58
C ASP A 121 -1.02 -16.37 -16.59
N ALA A 122 -0.58 -15.78 -17.71
CA ALA A 122 0.25 -16.47 -18.70
C ALA A 122 1.62 -16.87 -18.15
N ALA A 123 2.25 -16.06 -17.30
CA ALA A 123 3.51 -16.41 -16.66
C ALA A 123 3.36 -17.53 -15.63
N THR A 124 2.29 -17.47 -14.83
CA THR A 124 1.97 -18.51 -13.85
C THR A 124 1.71 -19.84 -14.54
N ALA A 125 0.97 -19.85 -15.65
CA ALA A 125 0.72 -21.06 -16.44
C ALA A 125 1.98 -21.70 -17.02
N ARG A 126 3.05 -20.93 -17.24
CA ARG A 126 4.37 -21.44 -17.68
C ARG A 126 5.20 -22.01 -16.52
N GLY A 127 4.67 -22.06 -15.30
CA GLY A 127 5.38 -22.52 -14.10
C GLY A 127 6.45 -21.54 -13.62
N GLU A 128 6.30 -20.27 -13.97
CA GLU A 128 7.31 -19.26 -13.68
C GLU A 128 7.00 -18.56 -12.34
N PRO A 129 7.94 -18.56 -11.37
CA PRO A 129 7.70 -17.90 -10.11
C PRO A 129 7.59 -16.39 -10.31
N LEU A 130 6.48 -15.81 -9.84
CA LEU A 130 6.30 -14.38 -9.61
C LEU A 130 7.20 -14.00 -8.42
N GLY A 131 8.51 -13.88 -8.68
CA GLY A 131 9.49 -13.42 -7.71
C GLY A 131 9.48 -11.90 -7.59
N PRO A 132 9.86 -11.35 -6.42
CA PRO A 132 9.88 -9.90 -6.22
C PRO A 132 10.82 -9.23 -7.22
N ALA A 133 10.37 -8.10 -7.78
CA ALA A 133 11.23 -7.16 -8.49
C ALA A 133 12.45 -6.90 -7.60
N ARG A 134 13.66 -7.13 -8.14
CA ARG A 134 14.90 -7.13 -7.35
C ARG A 134 14.97 -5.89 -6.45
N ALA A 135 14.97 -6.13 -5.14
CA ALA A 135 15.35 -5.12 -4.16
C ALA A 135 16.69 -4.53 -4.59
N SER A 136 16.67 -3.27 -5.01
CA SER A 136 17.89 -2.51 -5.26
C SER A 136 18.65 -2.48 -3.95
N GLY A 137 19.70 -3.30 -3.87
CA GLY A 137 20.45 -3.49 -2.64
C GLY A 137 20.97 -2.17 -2.10
N LYS A 138 20.46 -1.77 -0.94
CA LYS A 138 21.22 -0.97 0.02
C LYS A 138 21.13 -1.64 1.39
N ALA A 139 22.18 -2.41 1.69
CA ALA A 139 22.40 -2.99 3.01
C ALA A 139 22.50 -1.87 4.08
N PRO A 140 22.16 -2.17 5.34
CA PRO A 140 21.94 -1.18 6.40
C PRO A 140 23.26 -0.62 6.93
N SER A 141 23.33 0.72 7.04
CA SER A 141 24.45 1.40 7.70
C SER A 141 24.24 1.38 9.22
N GLY A 142 24.96 0.46 9.89
CA GLY A 142 25.59 0.71 11.18
C GLY A 142 24.70 0.63 12.42
N ALA A 143 24.68 -0.55 13.06
CA ALA A 143 24.41 -0.65 14.48
C ALA A 143 25.62 -0.09 15.26
N THR A 144 25.46 1.08 15.90
CA THR A 144 26.40 1.56 16.92
C THR A 144 25.90 1.13 18.29
N THR A 145 26.48 0.05 18.79
CA THR A 145 26.29 -0.44 20.16
C THR A 145 27.13 0.41 21.12
N THR A 146 26.61 1.56 21.57
CA THR A 146 27.24 2.31 22.68
C THR A 146 26.66 1.86 24.01
N ARG A 147 27.34 0.90 24.63
CA ARG A 147 27.15 0.54 26.03
C ARG A 147 27.80 1.64 26.89
N THR A 148 27.01 2.41 27.65
CA THR A 148 27.57 3.27 28.71
C THR A 148 26.72 3.22 29.99
N ARG A 149 27.29 2.45 30.91
CA ARG A 149 27.22 2.43 32.39
C ARG A 149 26.49 3.57 33.12
N THR A 150 25.51 3.16 33.93
CA THR A 150 24.95 3.72 35.19
C THR A 150 25.43 5.10 35.68
N ALA A 151 24.46 5.98 35.94
CA ALA A 151 24.55 7.01 36.98
C ALA A 151 23.21 7.15 37.72
N ARG A 152 23.34 7.42 39.02
CA ARG A 152 22.37 7.34 40.12
C ARG A 152 21.79 8.74 40.42
N GLY A 153 20.52 8.79 40.80
CA GLY A 153 19.85 9.96 41.43
C GLY A 153 18.71 10.54 40.59
N PRO A 154 17.64 11.07 41.20
CA PRO A 154 17.71 11.92 42.39
C PRO A 154 16.81 11.49 43.56
N GLY A 155 17.25 11.85 44.77
CA GLY A 155 16.35 11.99 45.91
C GLY A 155 15.59 13.31 45.82
N ASN A 156 14.35 13.31 46.27
CA ASN A 156 14.02 14.09 47.46
C ASN A 156 12.66 13.68 48.03
N ALA A 157 12.70 13.47 49.34
CA ALA A 157 11.60 13.16 50.22
C ALA A 157 10.55 14.27 50.23
N ARG A 158 9.28 13.88 50.41
CA ARG A 158 8.34 14.70 51.18
C ARG A 158 7.52 13.80 52.09
N THR A 159 7.73 14.04 53.36
CA THR A 159 7.26 13.33 54.55
C THR A 159 5.77 13.61 54.82
N THR A 160 5.11 12.59 55.39
CA THR A 160 3.88 12.50 56.23
C THR A 160 3.04 13.78 56.42
N THR A 161 1.70 13.72 56.55
CA THR A 161 0.96 13.25 57.74
C THR A 161 -0.56 13.29 57.44
N ALA A 162 -1.34 12.30 57.88
CA ALA A 162 -2.82 12.32 57.96
C ALA A 162 -3.26 12.82 59.38
N PRO A 163 -4.54 12.85 59.83
CA PRO A 163 -5.86 12.78 59.16
C PRO A 163 -6.89 13.86 59.68
N ASN A 164 -8.15 13.75 59.23
CA ASN A 164 -9.45 14.13 59.86
C ASN A 164 -10.28 15.33 59.28
N THR A 165 -11.40 14.97 58.60
CA THR A 165 -12.86 15.32 58.71
C THR A 165 -13.35 16.68 59.29
N PRO A 166 -14.64 17.11 59.16
CA PRO A 166 -15.82 16.64 58.35
C PRO A 166 -16.72 17.79 57.73
N THR A 167 -17.89 17.40 57.14
CA THR A 167 -19.15 18.16 56.82
C THR A 167 -19.09 19.24 55.70
N THR A 168 -20.10 19.62 54.89
CA THR A 168 -21.59 19.60 54.94
C THR A 168 -22.19 20.03 53.57
N SER A 169 -23.50 19.80 53.37
CA SER A 169 -24.47 20.53 52.48
C SER A 169 -24.52 20.07 51.00
N GLU A 170 -25.55 19.33 50.58
CA GLU A 170 -26.88 19.78 50.04
C GLU A 170 -26.75 20.36 48.60
N SER A 171 -27.62 20.12 47.62
CA SER A 171 -28.99 19.60 47.52
C SER A 171 -29.16 18.77 46.24
#